data_AF-A0A7U9WTG4-F1
#
_entry.id   AF-A0A7U9WTG4-F1
#
_cell.length_a   1.000
_cell.length_b   1.000
_cell.length_c   1.000
_cell.angle_alpha   90.00
_cell.angle_beta   90.00
_cell.angle_gamma   90.00
#
_symmetry.space_group_name_H-M   'P 1'
#
loop_
_entity.id
_entity.type
_entity.pdbx_description
1 polymer ?
#
loop_
_entity_poly.entity_id
_entity_poly.type
_entity_poly.pdbx_seq_one_letter_code
_entity_poly.pdbx_strand_id
1 'polypeptide(L)'
;MAALLKHDEKMLDKMKSVFKTFKENQDEVALLWRPHPLIKATIESMRPQLWQGYQKIVEQYKEEGWGIYDDTPDMDRAVVLGDAYYGDGSSIVQLYRTINKSVLIQDVEVCNEEDAISICPYAMCVLNNDIYVLNGINNLIFETNYESSTLKIIGEVEDRKERYGYIEIARANHMLVLIPDKYDKFALYDTIKQTIHYIDIDINIYAKTLKDNKPGFYKAIQYKKKLFVIQIVCKTLVCIDVETWQVKYIDICEKMPFKDDYPLLTYGDFGVSGKFLYLPIYGTGYIIVVNMEENDVRYEVIDKEASISTICANEDKIYVFTTSGTKYYEIDTKKWLINRINIQLPYGFVQDSGESTNPQVFVGSFCYDRYIWLIPYLYSNMVLRLNIKTGKTECVLQYKIQALYSYKIDGDIVWLCAEKGVIKVNLRTCKSSFCKFVLDSNNENEYINNCKKTDYFLGERSIGLYKFITYLVNSNDCVSGENRYEEKQKNLYWNI
;
A
#
# COMPACT_ATOMS: atom_id res chain seq x y z
N MET A 1 4.30 21.95 13.01
CA MET A 1 3.52 23.20 12.78
C MET A 1 2.23 23.01 11.98
N ALA A 2 2.26 22.44 10.76
CA ALA A 2 1.05 22.29 9.93
C ALA A 2 -0.01 21.35 10.55
N ALA A 3 0.42 20.31 11.27
CA ALA A 3 -0.48 19.38 11.96
C ALA A 3 -1.27 20.07 13.09
N LEU A 4 -0.60 20.90 13.89
CA LEU A 4 -1.22 21.65 14.99
C LEU A 4 -2.38 22.55 14.50
N LEU A 5 -2.19 23.24 13.37
CA LEU A 5 -3.21 24.12 12.80
C LEU A 5 -4.38 23.38 12.14
N LYS A 6 -4.16 22.12 11.74
CA LYS A 6 -5.15 21.29 11.05
C LYS A 6 -6.05 20.50 12.01
N HIS A 7 -5.53 20.15 13.20
CA HIS A 7 -6.18 19.20 14.10
C HIS A 7 -6.57 19.79 15.47
N ASP A 8 -6.36 21.09 15.69
CA ASP A 8 -6.80 21.87 16.85
C ASP A 8 -6.56 21.16 18.21
N GLU A 9 -7.60 20.97 19.03
CA GLU A 9 -7.52 20.40 20.40
C GLU A 9 -6.97 18.96 20.42
N LYS A 10 -7.22 18.19 19.36
CA LYS A 10 -6.74 16.82 19.25
C LYS A 10 -5.22 16.72 19.29
N MET A 11 -4.54 17.73 18.75
CA MET A 11 -3.07 17.77 18.81
C MET A 11 -2.58 18.03 20.24
N LEU A 12 -3.27 18.87 21.02
CA LEU A 12 -2.94 19.08 22.43
C LEU A 12 -3.13 17.80 23.24
N ASP A 13 -4.19 17.03 22.99
CA ASP A 13 -4.40 15.75 23.66
C ASP A 13 -3.34 14.73 23.27
N LYS A 14 -2.94 14.70 22.00
CA LYS A 14 -1.81 13.89 21.56
C LYS A 14 -0.51 14.29 22.25
N MET A 15 -0.22 15.58 22.40
CA MET A 15 0.97 16.04 23.14
C MET A 15 0.97 15.53 24.59
N LYS A 16 -0.16 15.63 25.29
CA LYS A 16 -0.30 15.10 26.66
C LYS A 16 -0.07 13.60 26.72
N SER A 17 -0.60 12.86 25.75
CA SER A 17 -0.38 11.40 25.65
C SER A 17 1.11 11.07 25.47
N VAL A 18 1.80 11.78 24.57
CA VAL A 18 3.25 11.58 24.35
C VAL A 18 4.03 11.85 25.62
N PHE A 19 3.74 12.97 26.30
CA PHE A 19 4.41 13.34 27.54
C PHE A 19 4.17 12.33 28.65
N LYS A 20 2.95 11.82 28.76
CA LYS A 20 2.62 10.76 29.70
C LYS A 20 3.48 9.50 29.43
N THR A 21 3.52 9.01 28.19
CA THR A 21 4.31 7.82 27.82
C THR A 21 5.80 8.00 28.14
N PHE A 22 6.41 9.14 27.80
CA PHE A 22 7.82 9.36 28.10
C PHE A 22 8.09 9.52 29.61
N LYS A 23 7.21 10.21 30.34
CA LYS A 23 7.32 10.34 31.80
C LYS A 23 7.25 9.00 32.51
N GLU A 24 6.38 8.10 32.04
CA GLU A 24 6.27 6.73 32.57
C GLU A 24 7.52 5.87 32.27
N ASN A 25 8.33 6.27 31.28
CA ASN A 25 9.56 5.58 30.88
C ASN A 25 10.84 6.40 31.16
N GLN A 26 10.75 7.44 32.00
CA GLN A 26 11.85 8.41 32.24
C GLN A 26 13.14 7.77 32.78
N ASP A 27 13.05 6.60 33.42
CA ASP A 27 14.20 5.88 33.96
C ASP A 27 15.06 5.24 32.86
N GLU A 28 14.46 4.97 31.69
CA GLU A 28 15.09 4.27 30.56
C GLU A 28 15.36 5.21 29.37
N VAL A 29 14.51 6.24 29.18
CA VAL A 29 14.58 7.17 28.05
C VAL A 29 14.29 8.60 28.48
N ALA A 30 15.09 9.55 28.01
CA ALA A 30 14.85 10.98 28.17
C ALA A 30 14.22 11.56 26.90
N LEU A 31 13.18 12.39 27.07
CA LEU A 31 12.60 13.17 25.98
C LEU A 31 13.38 14.48 25.81
N LEU A 32 13.91 14.73 24.61
CA LEU A 32 14.40 16.04 24.18
C LEU A 32 13.32 16.69 23.34
N TRP A 33 12.57 17.62 23.93
CA TRP A 33 11.52 18.35 23.25
C TRP A 33 12.02 19.73 22.81
N ARG A 34 12.02 19.95 21.49
CA ARG A 34 12.38 21.23 20.87
C ARG A 34 11.16 21.82 20.15
N PRO A 35 10.36 22.68 20.80
CA PRO A 35 9.24 23.32 20.12
C PRO A 35 9.73 24.25 19.01
N HIS A 36 8.97 24.32 17.91
CA HIS A 36 9.34 25.17 16.78
C HIS A 36 9.42 26.65 17.21
N PRO A 37 10.47 27.42 16.88
CA PRO A 37 10.65 28.80 17.35
C PRO A 37 9.46 29.73 17.05
N LEU A 38 8.77 29.49 15.93
CA LEU A 38 7.61 30.27 15.50
C LEU A 38 6.26 29.83 16.09
N ILE A 39 6.22 28.78 16.93
CA ILE A 39 4.97 28.17 17.40
C ILE A 39 4.07 29.18 18.13
N LYS A 40 4.66 30.03 18.98
CA LYS A 40 3.93 31.08 19.70
C LYS A 40 3.24 32.05 18.76
N ALA A 41 4.01 32.71 17.89
CA ALA A 41 3.48 33.71 16.96
C ALA A 41 2.43 33.09 16.01
N THR A 42 2.59 31.82 15.66
CA THR A 42 1.67 31.12 14.75
C THR A 42 0.35 30.75 15.43
N ILE A 43 0.39 30.22 16.66
CA ILE A 43 -0.84 29.93 17.42
C ILE A 43 -1.57 31.24 17.75
N GLU A 44 -0.87 32.25 18.26
CA GLU A 44 -1.47 33.56 18.61
C GLU A 44 -2.15 34.21 17.40
N SER A 45 -1.58 34.08 16.20
CA SER A 45 -2.11 34.65 14.96
C SER A 45 -3.25 33.81 14.36
N MET A 46 -3.08 32.48 14.26
CA MET A 46 -3.98 31.64 13.48
C MET A 46 -5.02 30.88 14.32
N ARG A 47 -4.74 30.59 15.58
CA ARG A 47 -5.56 29.75 16.49
C ARG A 47 -5.38 30.17 17.96
N PRO A 48 -5.70 31.41 18.35
CA PRO A 48 -5.43 31.95 19.68
C PRO A 48 -6.06 31.14 20.82
N GLN A 49 -7.16 30.44 20.56
CA GLN A 49 -7.83 29.56 21.52
C GLN A 49 -6.95 28.39 22.00
N LEU A 50 -5.97 27.94 21.20
CA LEU A 50 -5.09 26.83 21.56
C LEU A 50 -3.90 27.29 22.43
N TRP A 51 -3.61 28.59 22.47
CA TRP A 51 -2.42 29.11 23.13
C TRP A 51 -2.39 28.78 24.62
N GLN A 52 -3.51 28.96 25.31
CA GLN A 52 -3.61 28.67 26.75
C GLN A 52 -3.34 27.21 27.06
N GLY A 53 -3.85 26.29 26.22
CA GLY A 53 -3.62 24.85 26.39
C GLY A 53 -2.17 24.47 26.14
N TYR A 54 -1.58 25.00 25.07
CA TYR A 54 -0.18 24.77 24.72
C TYR A 54 0.78 25.34 25.78
N GLN A 55 0.55 26.56 26.25
CA GLN A 55 1.37 27.22 27.26
C GLN A 55 1.41 26.41 28.57
N LYS A 56 0.25 25.91 29.03
CA LYS A 56 0.19 25.04 30.23
C LYS A 56 1.03 23.78 30.07
N ILE A 57 1.03 23.16 28.88
CA ILE A 57 1.84 21.98 28.59
C ILE A 57 3.34 22.32 28.67
N VAL A 58 3.76 23.47 28.13
CA VAL A 58 5.16 23.94 28.20
C VAL A 58 5.59 24.20 29.64
N GLU A 59 4.77 24.93 30.40
CA GLU A 59 5.06 25.27 31.81
C GLU A 59 5.17 24.00 32.66
N GLN A 60 4.20 23.10 32.54
CA GLN A 60 4.20 21.82 33.26
C GLN A 60 5.44 20.97 32.93
N TYR A 61 5.82 20.85 31.65
CA TYR A 61 6.99 20.07 31.25
C TYR A 61 8.29 20.63 31.86
N LYS A 62 8.44 21.96 31.89
CA LYS A 62 9.60 22.63 32.50
C LYS A 62 9.63 22.50 34.02
N GLU A 63 8.48 22.65 34.67
CA GLU A 63 8.36 22.58 36.13
C GLU A 63 8.59 21.16 36.67
N GLU A 64 8.09 20.14 35.97
CA GLU A 64 8.21 18.74 36.42
C GLU A 64 9.61 18.16 36.17
N GLY A 65 10.37 18.69 35.21
CA GLY A 65 11.81 18.42 35.07
C GLY A 65 12.20 16.98 34.71
N TRP A 66 11.27 16.14 34.24
CA TRP A 66 11.54 14.75 33.87
C TRP A 66 12.18 14.58 32.48
N GLY A 67 12.29 15.66 31.70
CA GLY A 67 12.87 15.65 30.35
C GLY A 67 13.64 16.93 30.02
N ILE A 68 14.20 16.98 28.81
CA ILE A 68 15.02 18.09 28.32
C ILE A 68 14.13 19.01 27.47
N TYR A 69 13.98 20.26 27.90
CA TYR A 69 13.38 21.32 27.10
C TYR A 69 14.48 22.08 26.37
N ASP A 70 14.49 22.00 25.04
CA ASP A 70 15.49 22.64 24.19
C ASP A 70 14.91 23.91 23.56
N ASP A 71 15.32 25.07 24.06
CA ASP A 71 15.02 26.39 23.50
C ASP A 71 16.19 26.97 22.68
N THR A 72 17.19 26.15 22.36
CA THR A 72 18.34 26.61 21.61
C THR A 72 18.02 26.74 20.11
N PRO A 73 18.63 27.71 19.42
CA PRO A 73 18.49 27.84 17.98
C PRO A 73 19.24 26.73 17.22
N ASP A 74 20.16 26.02 17.89
CA ASP A 74 21.04 25.00 17.30
C ASP A 74 20.35 23.64 17.18
N MET A 75 19.78 23.39 16.01
CA MET A 75 19.14 22.13 15.68
C MET A 75 20.14 20.98 15.55
N ASP A 76 21.36 21.23 15.06
CA ASP A 76 22.36 20.18 14.81
C ASP A 76 22.79 19.55 16.13
N ARG A 77 22.94 20.36 17.18
CA ARG A 77 23.15 19.86 18.55
C ARG A 77 22.06 18.87 18.97
N ALA A 78 20.79 19.20 18.76
CA ALA A 78 19.69 18.31 19.14
C ALA A 78 19.72 16.98 18.38
N VAL A 79 20.04 17.03 17.08
CA VAL A 79 20.22 15.85 16.21
C VAL A 79 21.38 14.97 16.68
N VAL A 80 22.49 15.58 17.08
CA VAL A 80 23.66 14.86 17.63
C VAL A 80 23.32 14.24 18.98
N LEU A 81 22.62 14.96 19.86
CA LEU A 81 22.31 14.51 21.21
C LEU A 81 21.29 13.39 21.29
N GLY A 82 20.25 13.42 20.43
CA GLY A 82 19.19 12.42 20.41
C GLY A 82 19.59 11.14 19.69
N ASP A 83 19.34 9.98 20.27
CA ASP A 83 19.65 8.64 19.74
C ASP A 83 18.59 8.17 18.72
N ALA A 84 17.39 8.73 18.77
CA ALA A 84 16.31 8.51 17.80
C ALA A 84 15.41 9.75 17.65
N TYR A 85 14.61 9.76 16.59
CA TYR A 85 13.59 10.77 16.32
C TYR A 85 12.19 10.18 16.53
N TYR A 86 11.33 10.95 17.17
CA TYR A 86 9.88 10.76 17.18
C TYR A 86 9.21 12.08 16.77
N GLY A 87 8.10 12.07 16.04
CA GLY A 87 7.36 13.31 15.73
C GLY A 87 6.85 13.43 14.30
N ASP A 88 6.44 14.63 13.90
CA ASP A 88 5.78 14.86 12.61
C ASP A 88 6.76 14.77 11.42
N GLY A 89 6.25 14.43 10.24
CA GLY A 89 7.05 14.45 9.00
C GLY A 89 7.67 15.84 8.76
N SER A 90 9.00 15.94 8.76
CA SER A 90 9.74 17.20 8.62
C SER A 90 11.08 17.02 7.89
N SER A 91 11.77 18.11 7.55
CA SER A 91 13.11 18.05 6.95
C SER A 91 14.16 17.46 7.89
N ILE A 92 14.00 17.62 9.22
CA ILE A 92 14.91 17.06 10.25
C ILE A 92 14.97 15.54 10.19
N VAL A 93 13.86 14.91 9.82
CA VAL A 93 13.79 13.46 9.61
C VAL A 93 14.88 13.00 8.64
N GLN A 94 15.20 13.78 7.60
CA GLN A 94 16.25 13.43 6.63
C GLN A 94 17.65 13.46 7.25
N LEU A 95 17.91 14.36 8.21
CA LEU A 95 19.20 14.43 8.90
C LEU A 95 19.43 13.19 9.75
N TYR A 96 18.42 12.77 10.50
CA TYR A 96 18.47 11.52 11.28
C TYR A 96 18.75 10.30 10.38
N ARG A 97 18.24 10.28 9.14
CA ARG A 97 18.56 9.23 8.17
C ARG A 97 20.02 9.25 7.75
N THR A 98 20.56 10.42 7.42
CA THR A 98 21.96 10.54 6.94
C THR A 98 22.95 10.01 7.98
N ILE A 99 22.61 10.06 9.26
CA ILE A 99 23.43 9.54 10.36
C ILE A 99 22.94 8.20 10.93
N ASN A 100 22.07 7.48 10.21
CA ASN A 100 21.56 6.14 10.54
C ASN A 100 20.87 6.02 11.93
N LYS A 101 20.20 7.08 12.39
CA LYS A 101 19.41 7.06 13.63
C LYS A 101 17.96 6.67 13.37
N SER A 102 17.35 5.99 14.33
CA SER A 102 15.97 5.46 14.19
C SER A 102 14.94 6.58 14.16
N VAL A 103 13.86 6.42 13.38
CA VAL A 103 12.80 7.42 13.21
C VAL A 103 11.42 6.77 13.33
N LEU A 104 10.59 7.29 14.23
CA LEU A 104 9.15 7.00 14.35
C LEU A 104 8.33 8.25 14.01
N ILE A 105 7.53 8.20 12.97
CA ILE A 105 6.66 9.30 12.56
C ILE A 105 5.33 9.21 13.32
N GLN A 106 5.00 10.30 13.99
CA GLN A 106 3.79 10.47 14.76
C GLN A 106 2.55 10.52 13.85
N ASP A 107 1.44 10.01 14.36
CA ASP A 107 0.12 10.18 13.76
C ASP A 107 -0.86 10.75 14.78
N VAL A 108 -1.44 11.91 14.46
CA VAL A 108 -2.43 12.60 15.30
C VAL A 108 -3.70 11.77 15.53
N GLU A 109 -4.02 10.84 14.63
CA GLU A 109 -5.18 9.95 14.76
C GLU A 109 -4.91 8.80 15.74
N VAL A 110 -3.65 8.55 16.13
CA VAL A 110 -3.26 7.48 17.05
C VAL A 110 -3.04 8.07 18.45
N CYS A 111 -4.06 7.97 19.30
CA CYS A 111 -4.03 8.52 20.67
C CYS A 111 -3.81 7.48 21.78
N ASN A 112 -3.56 6.20 21.47
CA ASN A 112 -3.32 5.15 22.46
C ASN A 112 -2.39 4.07 21.90
N GLU A 113 -1.63 3.44 22.80
CA GLU A 113 -0.65 2.39 22.53
C GLU A 113 -1.34 1.12 22.02
N GLU A 114 -1.20 0.84 20.72
CA GLU A 114 -1.44 -0.51 20.24
C GLU A 114 -0.17 -1.31 20.53
N ASP A 115 -0.25 -2.23 21.49
CA ASP A 115 0.79 -3.21 21.83
C ASP A 115 1.04 -4.25 20.72
N ALA A 116 0.55 -4.05 19.50
CA ALA A 116 0.75 -5.00 18.42
C ALA A 116 1.25 -4.27 17.17
N ILE A 117 2.34 -4.77 16.59
CA ILE A 117 2.83 -4.28 15.31
C ILE A 117 1.79 -4.62 14.24
N SER A 118 1.20 -3.59 13.66
CA SER A 118 0.17 -3.74 12.62
C SER A 118 0.82 -3.74 11.25
N ILE A 119 0.48 -4.74 10.44
CA ILE A 119 1.03 -4.90 9.10
C ILE A 119 0.05 -4.34 8.08
N CYS A 120 0.58 -3.57 7.13
CA CYS A 120 -0.14 -3.09 5.96
C CYS A 120 0.01 -4.13 4.83
N PRO A 121 -0.98 -5.03 4.60
CA PRO A 121 -0.92 -5.95 3.48
C PRO A 121 -0.99 -5.17 2.18
N TYR A 122 0.04 -5.26 1.34
CA TYR A 122 0.02 -4.61 0.04
C TYR A 122 -0.44 -5.56 -1.05
N ALA A 123 0.04 -6.79 -1.01
CA ALA A 123 -0.42 -7.88 -1.85
C ALA A 123 -0.67 -9.14 -1.02
N MET A 124 -1.51 -10.02 -1.53
CA MET A 124 -1.88 -11.24 -0.83
C MET A 124 -2.07 -12.38 -1.82
N CYS A 125 -1.94 -13.62 -1.35
CA CYS A 125 -2.30 -14.83 -2.10
C CYS A 125 -2.87 -15.85 -1.13
N VAL A 126 -3.88 -16.60 -1.58
CA VAL A 126 -4.39 -17.76 -0.85
C VAL A 126 -3.95 -19.05 -1.56
N LEU A 127 -3.35 -19.95 -0.79
CA LEU A 127 -2.92 -21.26 -1.29
C LEU A 127 -3.15 -22.29 -0.17
N ASN A 128 -3.88 -23.37 -0.46
CA ASN A 128 -4.12 -24.48 0.46
C ASN A 128 -4.67 -24.08 1.84
N ASN A 129 -5.54 -23.07 1.91
CA ASN A 129 -6.11 -22.51 3.16
C ASN A 129 -5.13 -21.65 3.99
N ASP A 130 -3.90 -21.47 3.51
CA ASP A 130 -2.95 -20.51 4.04
C ASP A 130 -3.03 -19.20 3.25
N ILE A 131 -2.78 -18.11 3.96
CA ILE A 131 -2.82 -16.74 3.46
C ILE A 131 -1.40 -16.18 3.53
N TYR A 132 -0.86 -15.84 2.37
CA TYR A 132 0.44 -15.24 2.23
C TYR A 132 0.28 -13.75 1.97
N VAL A 133 0.99 -12.93 2.73
CA VAL A 133 0.90 -11.47 2.70
C VAL A 133 2.27 -10.89 2.40
N LEU A 134 2.33 -9.95 1.47
CA LEU A 134 3.52 -9.14 1.22
C LEU A 134 3.30 -7.76 1.83
N ASN A 135 4.24 -7.33 2.67
CA ASN A 135 4.26 -5.96 3.16
C ASN A 135 4.94 -5.05 2.12
N GLY A 136 4.19 -4.06 1.64
CA GLY A 136 4.69 -3.11 0.65
C GLY A 136 5.74 -2.14 1.18
N ILE A 137 5.95 -2.09 2.50
CA ILE A 137 7.00 -1.27 3.09
C ILE A 137 8.33 -2.03 3.05
N ASN A 138 8.41 -3.18 3.69
CA ASN A 138 9.70 -3.80 4.04
C ASN A 138 10.02 -5.12 3.32
N ASN A 139 9.29 -5.44 2.26
CA ASN A 139 9.52 -6.62 1.41
C ASN A 139 9.53 -7.96 2.18
N LEU A 140 8.98 -8.00 3.39
CA LEU A 140 8.76 -9.23 4.14
C LEU A 140 7.53 -9.97 3.63
N ILE A 141 7.66 -11.30 3.59
CA ILE A 141 6.59 -12.24 3.33
C ILE A 141 6.11 -12.78 4.66
N PHE A 142 4.80 -12.73 4.86
CA PHE A 142 4.12 -13.26 6.03
C PHE A 142 3.19 -14.40 5.65
N GLU A 143 3.00 -15.32 6.59
CA GLU A 143 2.02 -16.40 6.53
C GLU A 143 1.01 -16.24 7.67
N THR A 144 -0.25 -16.54 7.37
CA THR A 144 -1.34 -16.74 8.34
C THR A 144 -2.38 -17.69 7.75
N ASN A 145 -3.51 -17.87 8.44
CA ASN A 145 -4.61 -18.70 7.97
C ASN A 145 -5.95 -17.98 8.17
N TYR A 146 -7.04 -18.61 7.71
CA TYR A 146 -8.39 -18.05 7.73
C TYR A 146 -8.93 -17.72 9.13
N GLU A 147 -8.41 -18.37 10.18
CA GLU A 147 -8.89 -18.28 11.56
C GLU A 147 -8.00 -17.39 12.45
N SER A 148 -6.81 -17.03 11.95
CA SER A 148 -5.81 -16.27 12.69
C SER A 148 -5.67 -14.85 12.14
N SER A 149 -5.54 -13.88 13.06
CA SER A 149 -5.12 -12.51 12.74
C SER A 149 -3.61 -12.32 12.88
N THR A 150 -2.91 -13.32 13.40
CA THR A 150 -1.47 -13.27 13.69
C THR A 150 -0.67 -13.69 12.47
N LEU A 151 0.32 -12.88 12.12
CA LEU A 151 1.25 -13.09 11.02
C LEU A 151 2.59 -13.64 11.52
N LYS A 152 3.12 -14.62 10.79
CA LYS A 152 4.47 -15.15 10.96
C LYS A 152 5.35 -14.70 9.79
N ILE A 153 6.56 -14.20 10.06
CA ILE A 153 7.54 -13.92 9.00
C ILE A 153 8.05 -15.26 8.45
N ILE A 154 8.00 -15.43 7.13
CA ILE A 154 8.48 -16.66 6.46
C ILE A 154 9.60 -16.41 5.46
N GLY A 155 9.86 -15.15 5.13
CA GLY A 155 10.93 -14.79 4.21
C GLY A 155 11.07 -13.30 4.02
N GLU A 156 12.24 -12.90 3.57
CA GLU A 156 12.59 -11.55 3.15
C GLU A 156 13.03 -11.63 1.68
N VAL A 157 12.40 -10.84 0.82
CA VAL A 157 12.80 -10.75 -0.58
C VAL A 157 13.94 -9.74 -0.71
N GLU A 158 14.94 -10.05 -1.55
CA GLU A 158 16.21 -9.33 -1.82
C GLU A 158 16.39 -7.94 -1.15
N ASP A 159 17.57 -7.71 -0.57
CA ASP A 159 18.05 -6.61 0.29
C ASP A 159 18.08 -5.19 -0.33
N ARG A 160 17.20 -4.93 -1.30
CA ARG A 160 16.97 -3.61 -1.88
C ARG A 160 15.95 -2.85 -1.02
N LYS A 161 16.25 -1.57 -0.75
CA LYS A 161 15.55 -0.71 0.23
C LYS A 161 14.38 0.07 -0.40
N GLU A 162 13.75 -0.47 -1.43
CA GLU A 162 12.72 0.22 -2.20
C GLU A 162 11.31 -0.14 -1.72
N ARG A 163 10.53 0.89 -1.38
CA ARG A 163 9.11 0.72 -1.05
C ARG A 163 8.36 0.23 -2.27
N TYR A 164 7.46 -0.71 -2.05
CA TYR A 164 6.65 -1.32 -3.10
C TYR A 164 7.54 -1.97 -4.16
N GLY A 165 8.64 -2.62 -3.74
CA GLY A 165 9.54 -3.31 -4.66
C GLY A 165 8.82 -4.42 -5.43
N TYR A 166 8.00 -5.19 -4.72
CA TYR A 166 7.00 -6.11 -5.27
C TYR A 166 5.59 -5.61 -4.91
N ILE A 167 4.64 -5.80 -5.83
CA ILE A 167 3.28 -5.24 -5.68
C ILE A 167 2.15 -6.25 -5.85
N GLU A 168 2.47 -7.49 -6.23
CA GLU A 168 1.48 -8.53 -6.47
C GLU A 168 2.07 -9.91 -6.16
N ILE A 169 1.22 -10.85 -5.73
CA ILE A 169 1.58 -12.26 -5.52
C ILE A 169 0.70 -13.12 -6.41
N ALA A 170 1.32 -13.79 -7.38
CA ALA A 170 0.67 -14.76 -8.24
C ALA A 170 0.87 -16.18 -7.72
N ARG A 171 -0.17 -17.00 -7.80
CA ARG A 171 -0.09 -18.42 -7.47
C ARG A 171 0.33 -19.20 -8.71
N ALA A 172 1.33 -20.05 -8.58
CA ALA A 172 1.71 -21.03 -9.61
C ALA A 172 2.04 -22.37 -8.94
N ASN A 173 1.07 -23.29 -8.89
CA ASN A 173 1.17 -24.54 -8.15
C ASN A 173 1.48 -24.31 -6.64
N HIS A 174 2.60 -24.81 -6.14
CA HIS A 174 3.10 -24.60 -4.76
C HIS A 174 4.05 -23.40 -4.63
N MET A 175 4.16 -22.58 -5.68
CA MET A 175 5.02 -21.40 -5.70
C MET A 175 4.19 -20.14 -5.57
N LEU A 176 4.71 -19.19 -4.81
CA LEU A 176 4.29 -17.80 -4.82
C LEU A 176 5.26 -17.04 -5.71
N VAL A 177 4.75 -16.46 -6.79
CA VAL A 177 5.52 -15.62 -7.72
C VAL A 177 5.24 -14.17 -7.38
N LEU A 178 6.20 -13.51 -6.75
CA LEU A 178 6.12 -12.10 -6.40
C LEU A 178 6.48 -11.28 -7.63
N ILE A 179 5.58 -10.35 -7.96
CA ILE A 179 5.60 -9.56 -9.19
C ILE A 179 6.22 -8.19 -8.89
N PRO A 180 7.34 -7.83 -9.52
CA PRO A 180 8.09 -6.62 -9.18
C PRO A 180 7.48 -5.37 -9.84
N ASP A 181 7.45 -4.27 -9.11
CA ASP A 181 7.23 -2.93 -9.66
C ASP A 181 8.58 -2.25 -9.96
N LYS A 182 9.48 -2.22 -8.97
CA LYS A 182 10.75 -1.48 -9.06
C LYS A 182 11.98 -2.37 -9.24
N TYR A 183 11.81 -3.68 -9.10
CA TYR A 183 12.91 -4.64 -9.18
C TYR A 183 13.05 -5.29 -10.54
N ASP A 184 14.24 -5.82 -10.79
CA ASP A 184 14.67 -6.43 -12.03
C ASP A 184 14.59 -7.97 -12.01
N LYS A 185 13.91 -8.54 -11.00
CA LYS A 185 13.75 -9.98 -10.83
C LYS A 185 12.34 -10.34 -10.36
N PHE A 186 11.85 -11.49 -10.80
CA PHE A 186 10.75 -12.17 -10.12
C PHE A 186 11.32 -12.94 -8.92
N ALA A 187 10.65 -12.87 -7.77
CA ALA A 187 10.97 -13.70 -6.62
C ALA A 187 9.95 -14.84 -6.50
N LEU A 188 10.46 -16.05 -6.37
CA LEU A 188 9.70 -17.29 -6.35
C LEU A 188 9.90 -17.96 -5.00
N TYR A 189 8.88 -17.87 -4.16
CA TYR A 189 8.88 -18.55 -2.86
C TYR A 189 8.25 -19.94 -2.99
N ASP A 190 9.04 -20.97 -2.67
CA ASP A 190 8.60 -22.37 -2.60
C ASP A 190 7.96 -22.62 -1.24
N THR A 191 6.64 -22.82 -1.18
CA THR A 191 5.94 -23.00 0.10
C THR A 191 6.24 -24.35 0.77
N ILE A 192 6.80 -25.32 0.03
CA ILE A 192 7.17 -26.62 0.57
C ILE A 192 8.57 -26.57 1.15
N LYS A 193 9.53 -26.00 0.41
CA LYS A 193 10.94 -25.91 0.85
C LYS A 193 11.24 -24.70 1.73
N GLN A 194 10.36 -23.70 1.71
CA GLN A 194 10.55 -22.41 2.38
C GLN A 194 11.81 -21.68 1.90
N THR A 195 12.04 -21.70 0.58
CA THR A 195 13.19 -21.06 -0.06
C THR A 195 12.75 -20.09 -1.14
N ILE A 196 13.52 -19.02 -1.33
CA ILE A 196 13.30 -18.04 -2.41
C ILE A 196 14.31 -18.29 -3.53
N HIS A 197 13.80 -18.34 -4.76
CA HIS A 197 14.58 -18.36 -5.99
C HIS A 197 14.24 -17.12 -6.82
N TYR A 198 15.17 -16.68 -7.65
CA TYR A 198 14.97 -15.49 -8.48
C TYR A 198 15.06 -15.82 -9.97
N ILE A 199 14.27 -15.13 -10.76
CA ILE A 199 14.35 -15.14 -12.22
C ILE A 199 14.61 -13.71 -12.69
N ASP A 200 15.73 -13.52 -13.39
CA ASP A 200 16.09 -12.22 -13.95
C ASP A 200 15.12 -11.79 -15.06
N ILE A 201 14.88 -10.48 -15.11
CA ILE A 201 14.04 -9.83 -16.10
C ILE A 201 14.95 -9.05 -17.06
N ASP A 202 14.67 -9.11 -18.36
CA ASP A 202 15.36 -8.24 -19.31
C ASP A 202 14.98 -6.79 -19.05
N ILE A 203 15.91 -6.02 -18.49
CA ILE A 203 15.70 -4.62 -18.10
C ILE A 203 15.29 -3.72 -19.28
N ASN A 204 15.55 -4.14 -20.53
CA ASN A 204 15.23 -3.35 -21.72
C ASN A 204 13.72 -3.25 -22.00
N ILE A 205 12.91 -4.13 -21.42
CA ILE A 205 11.45 -4.09 -21.60
C ILE A 205 10.79 -2.94 -20.82
N TYR A 206 11.47 -2.40 -19.80
CA TYR A 206 10.97 -1.25 -19.04
C TYR A 206 10.99 0.01 -19.91
N ALA A 207 9.92 0.79 -19.87
CA ALA A 207 9.85 2.04 -20.61
C ALA A 207 10.90 3.05 -20.10
N LYS A 208 11.85 3.45 -20.96
CA LYS A 208 12.88 4.47 -20.66
C LYS A 208 12.31 5.87 -20.36
N THR A 209 11.02 6.10 -20.63
CA THR A 209 10.40 7.43 -20.72
C THR A 209 9.89 8.01 -19.40
N LEU A 210 9.90 7.25 -18.29
CA LEU A 210 9.58 7.77 -16.96
C LEU A 210 10.89 7.95 -16.18
N LYS A 211 11.52 9.10 -16.39
CA LYS A 211 12.75 9.51 -15.68
C LYS A 211 12.48 9.39 -14.16
N ASP A 212 13.18 8.45 -13.54
CA ASP A 212 13.32 8.23 -12.09
C ASP A 212 12.22 7.43 -11.34
N ASN A 213 11.21 6.89 -12.03
CA ASN A 213 10.29 5.88 -11.46
C ASN A 213 9.81 4.97 -12.58
N LYS A 214 10.37 3.75 -12.68
CA LYS A 214 9.99 2.73 -13.67
C LYS A 214 8.81 1.93 -13.12
N PRO A 215 7.53 2.24 -13.45
CA PRO A 215 6.45 1.37 -13.05
C PRO A 215 6.62 0.04 -13.77
N GLY A 216 6.71 -1.04 -13.01
CA GLY A 216 6.99 -2.37 -13.51
C GLY A 216 5.72 -3.13 -13.81
N PHE A 217 5.62 -4.29 -13.19
CA PHE A 217 4.51 -5.21 -13.36
C PHE A 217 3.52 -5.04 -12.22
N TYR A 218 2.23 -5.15 -12.53
CA TYR A 218 1.18 -4.93 -11.51
C TYR A 218 0.20 -6.08 -11.38
N LYS A 219 0.08 -6.94 -12.39
CA LYS A 219 -0.83 -8.09 -12.36
C LYS A 219 -0.24 -9.29 -13.07
N ALA A 220 -0.72 -10.46 -12.66
CA ALA A 220 -0.41 -11.71 -13.31
C ALA A 220 -1.62 -12.64 -13.33
N ILE A 221 -1.67 -13.50 -14.34
CA ILE A 221 -2.72 -14.49 -14.51
C ILE A 221 -2.15 -15.80 -15.04
N GLN A 222 -2.49 -16.90 -14.36
CA GLN A 222 -2.12 -18.23 -14.81
C GLN A 222 -3.15 -18.75 -15.82
N TYR A 223 -2.67 -19.19 -16.98
CA TYR A 223 -3.43 -19.94 -17.96
C TYR A 223 -2.70 -21.24 -18.31
N LYS A 224 -3.29 -22.37 -17.92
CA LYS A 224 -2.65 -23.69 -18.01
C LYS A 224 -1.26 -23.67 -17.33
N LYS A 225 -0.20 -24.02 -18.07
CA LYS A 225 1.19 -24.08 -17.61
C LYS A 225 1.96 -22.77 -17.82
N LYS A 226 1.27 -21.67 -18.17
CA LYS A 226 1.88 -20.36 -18.42
C LYS A 226 1.35 -19.35 -17.41
N LEU A 227 2.23 -18.51 -16.90
CA LEU A 227 1.89 -17.32 -16.14
C LEU A 227 2.14 -16.09 -17.02
N PHE A 228 1.09 -15.34 -17.29
CA PHE A 228 1.16 -14.08 -18.03
C PHE A 228 1.26 -12.93 -17.03
N VAL A 229 2.31 -12.12 -17.12
CA VAL A 229 2.58 -11.00 -16.23
C VAL A 229 2.51 -9.69 -17.01
N ILE A 230 1.73 -8.75 -16.50
CA ILE A 230 1.29 -7.52 -17.16
C ILE A 230 2.00 -6.32 -16.54
N GLN A 231 2.58 -5.49 -17.41
CA GLN A 231 3.25 -4.24 -17.05
C GLN A 231 2.26 -3.09 -16.92
N ILE A 232 2.55 -2.07 -16.11
CA ILE A 232 1.72 -0.86 -16.06
C ILE A 232 1.87 -0.09 -17.37
N VAL A 233 3.10 0.18 -17.78
CA VAL A 233 3.42 0.73 -19.10
C VAL A 233 3.77 -0.45 -20.01
N CYS A 234 2.75 -0.99 -20.68
CA CYS A 234 2.88 -2.27 -21.35
C CYS A 234 3.45 -2.12 -22.76
N LYS A 235 4.72 -2.47 -22.91
CA LYS A 235 5.33 -2.71 -24.23
C LYS A 235 5.39 -4.20 -24.55
N THR A 236 5.45 -5.01 -23.51
CA THR A 236 5.70 -6.44 -23.61
C THR A 236 4.88 -7.15 -22.55
N LEU A 237 4.26 -8.26 -22.93
CA LEU A 237 3.70 -9.21 -21.98
C LEU A 237 4.76 -10.26 -21.66
N VAL A 238 4.98 -10.51 -20.38
CA VAL A 238 5.90 -11.57 -19.94
C VAL A 238 5.12 -12.85 -19.78
N CYS A 239 5.61 -13.93 -20.38
CA CYS A 239 5.05 -15.27 -20.29
C CYS A 239 6.09 -16.19 -19.64
N ILE A 240 5.79 -16.67 -18.44
CA ILE A 240 6.65 -17.59 -17.68
C ILE A 240 6.05 -19.00 -17.78
N ASP A 241 6.84 -19.97 -18.22
CA ASP A 241 6.45 -21.37 -18.12
C ASP A 241 6.60 -21.83 -16.65
N VAL A 242 5.52 -22.29 -16.02
CA VAL A 242 5.52 -22.58 -14.56
C VAL A 242 6.13 -23.94 -14.20
N GLU A 243 6.52 -24.75 -15.18
CA GLU A 243 7.20 -26.03 -14.96
C GLU A 243 8.72 -25.87 -15.11
N THR A 244 9.15 -25.06 -16.07
CA THR A 244 10.56 -24.86 -16.43
C THR A 244 11.13 -23.52 -15.98
N TRP A 245 10.26 -22.58 -15.58
CA TRP A 245 10.60 -21.20 -15.22
C TRP A 245 11.27 -20.39 -16.34
N GLN A 246 11.14 -20.85 -17.59
CA GLN A 246 11.61 -20.10 -18.74
C GLN A 246 10.73 -18.90 -19.03
N VAL A 247 11.38 -17.75 -19.27
CA VAL A 247 10.73 -16.48 -19.58
C VAL A 247 10.69 -16.26 -21.08
N LYS A 248 9.53 -15.89 -21.60
CA LYS A 248 9.33 -15.42 -22.98
C LYS A 248 8.65 -14.07 -22.97
N TYR A 249 8.94 -13.28 -23.99
CA TYR A 249 8.44 -11.93 -24.15
C TYR A 249 7.55 -11.88 -25.38
N ILE A 250 6.36 -11.29 -25.24
CA ILE A 250 5.41 -11.07 -26.34
C ILE A 250 5.35 -9.57 -26.57
N ASP A 251 5.83 -9.11 -27.72
CA ASP A 251 5.76 -7.70 -28.10
C ASP A 251 4.30 -7.29 -28.34
N ILE A 252 3.89 -6.21 -27.69
CA ILE A 252 2.54 -5.64 -27.82
C ILE A 252 2.56 -4.44 -28.78
N CYS A 253 3.68 -3.73 -28.92
CA CYS A 253 3.78 -2.46 -29.62
C CYS A 253 3.71 -2.57 -31.16
N GLU A 254 4.22 -3.65 -31.76
CA GLU A 254 4.37 -3.75 -33.24
C GLU A 254 3.06 -3.55 -34.01
N LYS A 255 1.90 -3.76 -33.38
CA LYS A 255 0.57 -3.70 -34.03
C LYS A 255 -0.31 -2.54 -33.52
N MET A 256 0.25 -1.54 -32.84
CA MET A 256 -0.52 -0.45 -32.24
C MET A 256 -1.22 0.43 -33.29
N PRO A 257 -2.54 0.69 -33.16
CA PRO A 257 -3.30 1.46 -34.16
C PRO A 257 -3.27 2.99 -33.95
N PHE A 258 -2.48 3.52 -33.01
CA PHE A 258 -2.42 4.96 -32.68
C PHE A 258 -0.97 5.42 -32.38
N LYS A 259 -0.71 6.72 -32.55
CA LYS A 259 0.65 7.33 -32.61
C LYS A 259 1.50 7.09 -31.35
N ASP A 260 2.82 6.97 -31.57
CA ASP A 260 3.89 6.63 -30.62
C ASP A 260 4.05 7.54 -29.37
N ASP A 261 3.31 8.65 -29.27
CA ASP A 261 3.54 9.68 -28.24
C ASP A 261 2.82 9.39 -26.90
N TYR A 262 1.94 8.39 -26.82
CA TYR A 262 1.21 8.07 -25.58
C TYR A 262 1.71 6.76 -24.96
N PRO A 263 2.08 6.73 -23.66
CA PRO A 263 2.45 5.47 -23.01
C PRO A 263 1.23 4.54 -23.02
N LEU A 264 1.41 3.31 -23.51
CA LEU A 264 0.36 2.31 -23.45
C LEU A 264 0.20 1.85 -21.99
N LEU A 265 -0.75 2.46 -21.29
CA LEU A 265 -1.01 2.18 -19.89
C LEU A 265 -2.04 1.06 -19.79
N THR A 266 -1.64 -0.13 -19.36
CA THR A 266 -2.59 -1.15 -18.91
C THR A 266 -2.69 -1.05 -17.41
N TYR A 267 -3.78 -0.45 -16.94
CA TYR A 267 -4.07 -0.25 -15.53
C TYR A 267 -5.50 -0.70 -15.26
N GLY A 268 -5.74 -1.26 -14.07
CA GLY A 268 -7.01 -1.88 -13.67
C GLY A 268 -7.09 -3.39 -13.89
N ASP A 269 -8.28 -4.00 -13.76
CA ASP A 269 -8.46 -5.45 -14.01
C ASP A 269 -8.54 -5.83 -15.48
N PHE A 270 -8.36 -7.14 -15.69
CA PHE A 270 -8.42 -7.80 -16.97
C PHE A 270 -9.60 -8.77 -17.04
N GLY A 271 -10.07 -9.05 -18.25
CA GLY A 271 -11.04 -10.12 -18.52
C GLY A 271 -10.34 -11.37 -19.04
N VAL A 272 -10.79 -12.56 -18.62
CA VAL A 272 -10.39 -13.83 -19.25
C VAL A 272 -11.64 -14.57 -19.72
N SER A 273 -11.71 -14.87 -21.01
CA SER A 273 -12.80 -15.66 -21.63
C SER A 273 -12.18 -16.70 -22.57
N GLY A 274 -12.31 -17.97 -22.20
CA GLY A 274 -11.67 -19.08 -22.91
C GLY A 274 -10.14 -18.91 -22.96
N LYS A 275 -9.57 -18.91 -24.17
CA LYS A 275 -8.13 -18.71 -24.42
C LYS A 275 -7.70 -17.25 -24.51
N PHE A 276 -8.63 -16.30 -24.38
CA PHE A 276 -8.38 -14.89 -24.61
C PHE A 276 -8.29 -14.12 -23.29
N LEU A 277 -7.25 -13.30 -23.19
CA LEU A 277 -7.04 -12.30 -22.15
C LEU A 277 -7.32 -10.91 -22.75
N TYR A 278 -8.13 -10.13 -22.05
CA TYR A 278 -8.58 -8.79 -22.46
C TYR A 278 -8.03 -7.77 -21.48
N LEU A 279 -7.17 -6.86 -21.95
CA LEU A 279 -6.54 -5.83 -21.13
C LEU A 279 -7.09 -4.45 -21.52
N PRO A 280 -7.47 -3.61 -20.56
CA PRO A 280 -7.82 -2.22 -20.84
C PRO A 280 -6.58 -1.43 -21.24
N ILE A 281 -6.71 -0.54 -22.22
CA ILE A 281 -5.75 0.54 -22.41
C ILE A 281 -6.33 1.76 -21.70
N TYR A 282 -5.82 2.01 -20.50
CA TYR A 282 -6.31 3.00 -19.55
C TYR A 282 -6.45 4.37 -20.19
N GLY A 283 -7.61 4.99 -19.96
CA GLY A 283 -7.90 6.33 -20.44
C GLY A 283 -8.32 6.39 -21.91
N THR A 284 -8.33 5.27 -22.63
CA THR A 284 -8.65 5.22 -24.06
C THR A 284 -9.87 4.34 -24.35
N GLY A 285 -10.33 4.37 -25.59
CA GLY A 285 -11.42 3.54 -26.12
C GLY A 285 -11.01 2.14 -26.60
N TYR A 286 -9.77 1.75 -26.35
CA TYR A 286 -9.15 0.56 -26.93
C TYR A 286 -8.87 -0.50 -25.88
N ILE A 287 -8.86 -1.75 -26.31
CA ILE A 287 -8.44 -2.90 -25.49
C ILE A 287 -7.42 -3.74 -26.27
N ILE A 288 -6.58 -4.45 -25.52
CA ILE A 288 -5.67 -5.46 -26.05
C ILE A 288 -6.34 -6.81 -25.87
N VAL A 289 -6.33 -7.63 -26.92
CA VAL A 289 -6.80 -9.01 -26.90
C VAL A 289 -5.60 -9.92 -27.15
N VAL A 290 -5.27 -10.74 -26.17
CA VAL A 290 -4.16 -11.69 -26.21
C VAL A 290 -4.72 -13.10 -26.33
N ASN A 291 -4.34 -13.82 -27.38
CA ASN A 291 -4.56 -15.25 -27.49
C ASN A 291 -3.45 -15.98 -26.72
N MET A 292 -3.78 -16.49 -25.53
CA MET A 292 -2.80 -17.10 -24.61
C MET A 292 -2.26 -18.46 -25.08
N GLU A 293 -2.87 -19.09 -26.08
CA GLU A 293 -2.37 -20.34 -26.68
C GLU A 293 -1.31 -20.06 -27.74
N GLU A 294 -1.64 -19.16 -28.65
CA GLU A 294 -0.80 -18.81 -29.81
C GLU A 294 0.20 -17.69 -29.51
N ASN A 295 0.10 -17.05 -28.33
CA ASN A 295 0.85 -15.85 -27.95
C ASN A 295 0.66 -14.70 -28.96
N ASP A 296 -0.49 -14.63 -29.62
CA ASP A 296 -0.82 -13.57 -30.59
C ASP A 296 -1.56 -12.42 -29.91
N VAL A 297 -1.29 -11.21 -30.38
CA VAL A 297 -1.85 -9.96 -29.85
C VAL A 297 -2.57 -9.22 -30.98
N ARG A 298 -3.77 -8.71 -30.65
CA ARG A 298 -4.52 -7.77 -31.49
C ARG A 298 -5.16 -6.68 -30.63
N TYR A 299 -5.64 -5.65 -31.30
CA TYR A 299 -6.31 -4.50 -30.69
C TYR A 299 -7.74 -4.41 -31.16
N GLU A 300 -8.64 -4.08 -30.24
CA GLU A 300 -10.04 -3.86 -30.56
C GLU A 300 -10.49 -2.49 -30.06
N VAL A 301 -11.30 -1.82 -30.86
CA VAL A 301 -11.88 -0.53 -30.51
C VAL A 301 -13.27 -0.76 -29.94
N ILE A 302 -13.49 -0.31 -28.71
CA ILE A 302 -14.80 -0.42 -28.07
C ILE A 302 -15.64 0.80 -28.40
N ASP A 303 -15.09 1.99 -28.15
CA ASP A 303 -15.69 3.29 -28.45
C ASP A 303 -14.58 4.34 -28.38
N LYS A 304 -14.28 5.04 -29.48
CA LYS A 304 -13.15 5.97 -29.57
C LYS A 304 -13.22 7.12 -28.57
N GLU A 305 -14.43 7.46 -28.12
CA GLU A 305 -14.67 8.53 -27.15
C GLU A 305 -14.72 8.01 -25.70
N ALA A 306 -14.62 6.69 -25.50
CA ALA A 306 -14.56 6.11 -24.18
C ALA A 306 -13.19 6.32 -23.54
N SER A 307 -13.22 6.43 -22.21
CA SER A 307 -12.04 6.41 -21.36
C SER A 307 -12.18 5.20 -20.45
N ILE A 308 -11.49 4.10 -20.77
CA ILE A 308 -11.63 2.80 -20.08
C ILE A 308 -10.74 2.75 -18.83
N SER A 309 -11.20 2.07 -17.77
CA SER A 309 -10.42 1.85 -16.54
C SER A 309 -10.23 0.38 -16.14
N THR A 310 -11.20 -0.49 -16.38
CA THR A 310 -11.13 -1.88 -15.90
C THR A 310 -12.02 -2.80 -16.74
N ILE A 311 -11.64 -4.07 -16.83
CA ILE A 311 -12.37 -5.11 -17.57
C ILE A 311 -12.60 -6.31 -16.66
N CYS A 312 -13.76 -6.95 -16.80
CA CYS A 312 -13.96 -8.31 -16.32
C CYS A 312 -14.66 -9.16 -17.38
N ALA A 313 -14.67 -10.48 -17.19
CA ALA A 313 -15.29 -11.42 -18.11
C ALA A 313 -16.19 -12.40 -17.36
N ASN A 314 -17.23 -12.88 -18.04
CA ASN A 314 -18.03 -14.01 -17.61
C ASN A 314 -18.41 -14.82 -18.85
N GLU A 315 -18.00 -16.08 -18.90
CA GLU A 315 -18.23 -16.97 -20.05
C GLU A 315 -17.83 -16.30 -21.38
N ASP A 316 -18.77 -16.12 -22.31
CA ASP A 316 -18.58 -15.50 -23.63
C ASP A 316 -18.85 -13.98 -23.64
N LYS A 317 -18.86 -13.33 -22.47
CA LYS A 317 -19.06 -11.89 -22.35
C LYS A 317 -17.90 -11.22 -21.63
N ILE A 318 -17.56 -10.02 -22.09
CA ILE A 318 -16.69 -9.10 -21.35
C ILE A 318 -17.45 -7.82 -21.03
N TYR A 319 -17.09 -7.22 -19.90
CA TYR A 319 -17.66 -5.99 -19.37
C TYR A 319 -16.53 -4.99 -19.19
N VAL A 320 -16.62 -3.87 -19.90
CA VAL A 320 -15.56 -2.86 -19.98
C VAL A 320 -16.09 -1.57 -19.32
N PHE A 321 -15.51 -1.20 -18.18
CA PHE A 321 -15.96 -0.04 -17.40
C PHE A 321 -15.13 1.20 -17.75
N THR A 322 -15.81 2.35 -17.77
CA THR A 322 -15.16 3.65 -18.00
C THR A 322 -14.59 4.22 -16.70
N THR A 323 -13.58 5.07 -16.82
CA THR A 323 -12.94 5.81 -15.71
C THR A 323 -13.99 6.47 -14.83
N SER A 324 -14.97 7.16 -15.44
CA SER A 324 -16.06 7.84 -14.71
C SER A 324 -16.93 6.93 -13.84
N GLY A 325 -16.89 5.60 -14.01
CA GLY A 325 -17.75 4.66 -13.28
C GLY A 325 -19.25 4.75 -13.60
N THR A 326 -19.66 5.67 -14.49
CA THR A 326 -21.08 5.90 -14.84
C THR A 326 -21.53 5.14 -16.08
N LYS A 327 -20.61 4.44 -16.76
CA LYS A 327 -20.88 3.72 -18.01
C LYS A 327 -20.00 2.47 -18.10
N TYR A 328 -20.56 1.44 -18.72
CA TYR A 328 -19.80 0.27 -19.16
C TYR A 328 -20.30 -0.24 -20.51
N TYR A 329 -19.50 -1.09 -21.14
CA TYR A 329 -19.82 -1.79 -22.37
C TYR A 329 -19.92 -3.27 -22.08
N GLU A 330 -21.04 -3.89 -22.40
CA GLU A 330 -21.19 -5.34 -22.46
C GLU A 330 -20.87 -5.81 -23.88
N ILE A 331 -19.98 -6.79 -24.03
CA ILE A 331 -19.54 -7.27 -25.33
C ILE A 331 -19.66 -8.79 -25.39
N ASP A 332 -20.40 -9.30 -26.39
CA ASP A 332 -20.43 -10.72 -26.74
C ASP A 332 -19.16 -11.06 -27.53
N THR A 333 -18.30 -11.94 -26.99
CA THR A 333 -16.98 -12.22 -27.58
C THR A 333 -17.05 -13.11 -28.83
N LYS A 334 -18.17 -13.80 -29.07
CA LYS A 334 -18.38 -14.67 -30.25
C LYS A 334 -18.89 -13.89 -31.44
N LYS A 335 -19.82 -12.96 -31.21
CA LYS A 335 -20.45 -12.13 -32.25
C LYS A 335 -19.81 -10.74 -32.38
N TRP A 336 -19.01 -10.35 -31.39
CA TRP A 336 -18.46 -9.01 -31.25
C TRP A 336 -19.53 -7.91 -31.22
N LEU A 337 -20.66 -8.19 -30.56
CA LEU A 337 -21.74 -7.22 -30.39
C LEU A 337 -21.48 -6.38 -29.14
N ILE A 338 -21.38 -5.06 -29.31
CA ILE A 338 -21.08 -4.09 -28.25
C ILE A 338 -22.36 -3.37 -27.84
N ASN A 339 -22.74 -3.48 -26.57
CA ASN A 339 -23.86 -2.78 -25.95
C ASN A 339 -23.36 -1.79 -24.91
N ARG A 340 -23.68 -0.51 -25.10
CA ARG A 340 -23.34 0.54 -24.13
C ARG A 340 -24.45 0.68 -23.08
N ILE A 341 -24.07 0.69 -21.82
CA ILE A 341 -24.99 0.70 -20.68
C ILE A 341 -24.57 1.79 -19.69
N ASN A 342 -25.55 2.56 -19.20
CA ASN A 342 -25.33 3.56 -18.14
C ASN A 342 -25.48 2.92 -16.76
N ILE A 343 -24.68 3.40 -15.81
CA ILE A 343 -24.66 2.99 -14.42
C ILE A 343 -25.13 4.17 -13.57
N GLN A 344 -26.09 3.93 -12.70
CA GLN A 344 -26.47 4.90 -11.69
C GLN A 344 -25.73 4.58 -10.39
N LEU A 345 -24.82 5.43 -9.95
CA LEU A 345 -24.14 5.24 -8.67
C LEU A 345 -25.13 5.37 -7.50
N PRO A 346 -25.01 4.54 -6.45
CA PRO A 346 -25.93 4.56 -5.32
C PRO A 346 -25.81 5.85 -4.51
N TYR A 347 -26.88 6.17 -3.75
CA TYR A 347 -26.89 7.31 -2.84
C TYR A 347 -25.74 7.23 -1.82
N GLY A 348 -25.06 8.35 -1.60
CA GLY A 348 -23.92 8.43 -0.68
C GLY A 348 -22.58 7.99 -1.28
N PHE A 349 -22.54 7.61 -2.56
CA PHE A 349 -21.28 7.42 -3.28
C PHE A 349 -20.53 8.74 -3.35
N VAL A 350 -19.28 8.74 -2.90
CA VAL A 350 -18.38 9.90 -2.93
C VAL A 350 -17.02 9.46 -3.44
N GLN A 351 -16.46 10.28 -4.31
CA GLN A 351 -15.05 10.24 -4.69
C GLN A 351 -14.43 11.59 -4.32
N ASP A 352 -13.42 11.58 -3.47
CA ASP A 352 -12.65 12.77 -3.14
C ASP A 352 -11.40 12.80 -4.03
N SER A 353 -11.44 13.50 -5.15
CA SER A 353 -10.30 13.53 -6.07
C SER A 353 -9.08 14.28 -5.50
N GLY A 354 -9.21 14.92 -4.33
CA GLY A 354 -8.20 15.83 -3.77
C GLY A 354 -7.87 16.96 -4.75
N GLU A 355 -6.60 17.39 -4.76
CA GLU A 355 -6.07 18.32 -5.77
C GLU A 355 -5.81 17.64 -7.14
N SER A 356 -5.97 16.32 -7.24
CA SER A 356 -5.77 15.57 -8.49
C SER A 356 -7.07 15.49 -9.29
N THR A 357 -6.98 15.51 -10.61
CA THR A 357 -8.14 15.35 -11.50
C THR A 357 -8.33 13.90 -11.95
N ASN A 358 -7.89 12.89 -11.18
CA ASN A 358 -7.96 11.50 -11.65
C ASN A 358 -9.43 11.06 -11.77
N PRO A 359 -9.96 10.83 -12.99
CA PRO A 359 -11.36 10.51 -13.19
C PRO A 359 -11.70 9.07 -12.83
N GLN A 360 -10.72 8.24 -12.43
CA GLN A 360 -10.91 6.82 -12.20
C GLN A 360 -11.67 6.55 -10.89
N VAL A 361 -12.91 6.08 -11.02
CA VAL A 361 -13.79 5.71 -9.91
C VAL A 361 -13.50 4.28 -9.41
N PHE A 362 -13.27 3.35 -10.34
CA PHE A 362 -13.03 1.94 -10.04
C PHE A 362 -11.66 1.49 -10.55
N VAL A 363 -10.90 0.84 -9.67
CA VAL A 363 -9.61 0.22 -9.99
C VAL A 363 -9.77 -1.20 -10.50
N GLY A 364 -10.84 -1.87 -10.08
CA GLY A 364 -11.02 -3.27 -10.39
C GLY A 364 -12.45 -3.68 -10.61
N SER A 365 -12.60 -4.77 -11.34
CA SER A 365 -13.88 -5.38 -11.64
C SER A 365 -13.74 -6.89 -11.75
N PHE A 366 -14.73 -7.64 -11.27
CA PHE A 366 -14.79 -9.09 -11.49
C PHE A 366 -16.22 -9.60 -11.47
N CYS A 367 -16.46 -10.73 -12.14
CA CYS A 367 -17.77 -11.39 -12.14
C CYS A 367 -17.84 -12.43 -11.02
N TYR A 368 -18.97 -12.49 -10.33
CA TYR A 368 -19.29 -13.55 -9.40
C TYR A 368 -20.81 -13.80 -9.42
N ASP A 369 -21.20 -15.03 -9.76
CA ASP A 369 -22.60 -15.43 -9.98
C ASP A 369 -23.29 -14.47 -10.98
N ARG A 370 -24.42 -13.87 -10.63
CA ARG A 370 -25.18 -12.94 -11.47
C ARG A 370 -24.75 -11.47 -11.32
N TYR A 371 -23.62 -11.20 -10.67
CA TYR A 371 -23.17 -9.86 -10.35
C TYR A 371 -21.77 -9.56 -10.91
N ILE A 372 -21.57 -8.29 -11.27
CA ILE A 372 -20.25 -7.71 -11.48
C ILE A 372 -19.91 -6.89 -10.24
N TRP A 373 -18.80 -7.22 -9.60
CA TRP A 373 -18.27 -6.48 -8.47
C TRP A 373 -17.34 -5.38 -8.96
N LEU A 374 -17.45 -4.20 -8.35
CA LEU A 374 -16.66 -3.03 -8.68
C LEU A 374 -15.88 -2.60 -7.45
N ILE A 375 -14.56 -2.64 -7.59
CA ILE A 375 -13.61 -2.28 -6.54
C ILE A 375 -13.22 -0.81 -6.74
N PRO A 376 -13.49 0.06 -5.75
CA PRO A 376 -13.19 1.48 -5.82
C PRO A 376 -11.70 1.72 -5.99
N TYR A 377 -11.36 2.76 -6.76
CA TYR A 377 -10.02 3.31 -6.75
C TYR A 377 -9.80 4.17 -5.50
N LEU A 378 -8.54 4.57 -5.27
CA LEU A 378 -8.16 5.46 -4.19
C LEU A 378 -9.14 6.64 -4.13
N TYR A 379 -9.54 6.96 -2.90
CA TYR A 379 -10.45 8.05 -2.57
C TYR A 379 -11.93 7.89 -2.92
N SER A 380 -12.36 6.72 -3.42
CA SER A 380 -13.78 6.35 -3.48
C SER A 380 -14.20 5.57 -2.24
N ASN A 381 -15.45 5.75 -1.79
CA ASN A 381 -15.90 5.28 -0.47
C ASN A 381 -16.71 3.97 -0.48
N MET A 382 -16.95 3.35 -1.64
CA MET A 382 -17.86 2.20 -1.75
C MET A 382 -17.35 1.08 -2.66
N VAL A 383 -17.47 -0.15 -2.17
CA VAL A 383 -17.47 -1.38 -2.98
C VAL A 383 -18.89 -1.64 -3.46
N LEU A 384 -19.07 -1.79 -4.77
CA LEU A 384 -20.37 -2.00 -5.37
C LEU A 384 -20.49 -3.38 -6.01
N ARG A 385 -21.73 -3.83 -6.17
CA ARG A 385 -22.06 -4.91 -7.11
C ARG A 385 -23.18 -4.47 -8.04
N LEU A 386 -23.06 -4.81 -9.31
CA LEU A 386 -24.01 -4.56 -10.38
C LEU A 386 -24.68 -5.88 -10.75
N ASN A 387 -26.01 -5.93 -10.71
CA ASN A 387 -26.75 -7.11 -11.15
C ASN A 387 -26.83 -7.13 -12.68
N ILE A 388 -26.25 -8.16 -13.31
CA ILE A 388 -26.11 -8.25 -14.78
C ILE A 388 -27.48 -8.22 -15.49
N LYS A 389 -28.51 -8.85 -14.89
CA LYS A 389 -29.83 -8.95 -15.51
C LYS A 389 -30.63 -7.65 -15.43
N THR A 390 -30.51 -6.92 -14.32
CA THR A 390 -31.36 -5.75 -14.04
C THR A 390 -30.66 -4.42 -14.25
N GLY A 391 -29.32 -4.41 -14.36
CA GLY A 391 -28.51 -3.20 -14.42
C GLY A 391 -28.48 -2.40 -13.11
N LYS A 392 -29.06 -2.91 -12.03
CA LYS A 392 -29.10 -2.21 -10.73
C LYS A 392 -27.79 -2.41 -9.97
N THR A 393 -27.25 -1.32 -9.44
CA THR A 393 -26.09 -1.32 -8.54
C THR A 393 -26.52 -1.27 -7.09
N GLU A 394 -25.79 -1.99 -6.24
CA GLU A 394 -25.98 -2.04 -4.80
C GLU A 394 -24.64 -1.77 -4.12
N CYS A 395 -24.66 -0.98 -3.03
CA CYS A 395 -23.51 -0.83 -2.16
C CYS A 395 -23.36 -2.09 -1.30
N VAL A 396 -22.18 -2.71 -1.34
CA VAL A 396 -21.84 -3.86 -0.49
C VAL A 396 -21.12 -3.42 0.77
N LEU A 397 -20.17 -2.49 0.61
CA LEU A 397 -19.37 -1.97 1.70
C LEU A 397 -19.18 -0.47 1.51
N GLN A 398 -19.48 0.30 2.53
CA GLN A 398 -19.17 1.72 2.61
C GLN A 398 -18.19 1.95 3.75
N TYR A 399 -17.13 2.71 3.49
CA TYR A 399 -16.06 2.94 4.45
C TYR A 399 -15.62 4.40 4.40
N LYS A 400 -14.91 4.87 5.45
CA LYS A 400 -14.24 6.18 5.39
C LYS A 400 -13.27 6.15 4.22
N ILE A 401 -13.12 7.26 3.51
CA ILE A 401 -12.22 7.39 2.36
C ILE A 401 -10.80 6.96 2.78
N GLN A 402 -10.48 5.69 2.55
CA GLN A 402 -9.24 5.01 2.90
C GLN A 402 -8.75 4.29 1.65
N ALA A 403 -7.44 4.07 1.57
CA ALA A 403 -6.87 3.33 0.45
C ALA A 403 -7.20 1.84 0.57
N LEU A 404 -7.85 1.27 -0.44
CA LEU A 404 -7.72 -0.16 -0.75
C LEU A 404 -6.53 -0.31 -1.69
N TYR A 405 -5.52 -1.09 -1.30
CA TYR A 405 -4.29 -1.22 -2.10
C TYR A 405 -4.43 -2.29 -3.18
N SER A 406 -5.07 -3.40 -2.82
CA SER A 406 -5.27 -4.55 -3.70
C SER A 406 -6.43 -5.40 -3.19
N TYR A 407 -6.80 -6.41 -3.97
CA TYR A 407 -7.76 -7.40 -3.53
C TYR A 407 -7.46 -8.78 -4.11
N LYS A 408 -7.96 -9.82 -3.44
CA LYS A 408 -7.89 -11.21 -3.90
C LYS A 408 -9.19 -11.94 -3.71
N ILE A 409 -9.52 -12.77 -4.67
CA ILE A 409 -10.71 -13.62 -4.66
C ILE A 409 -10.23 -15.06 -4.45
N ASP A 410 -10.84 -15.73 -3.47
CA ASP A 410 -10.68 -17.16 -3.24
C ASP A 410 -12.05 -17.77 -2.95
N GLY A 411 -12.54 -18.58 -3.89
CA GLY A 411 -13.89 -19.15 -3.84
C GLY A 411 -14.97 -18.08 -3.68
N ASP A 412 -15.69 -18.16 -2.54
CA ASP A 412 -16.81 -17.28 -2.21
C ASP A 412 -16.39 -16.05 -1.37
N ILE A 413 -15.09 -15.78 -1.26
CA ILE A 413 -14.55 -14.70 -0.43
C ILE A 413 -13.72 -13.76 -1.31
N VAL A 414 -13.94 -12.45 -1.14
CA VAL A 414 -13.00 -11.42 -1.58
C VAL A 414 -12.36 -10.79 -0.36
N TRP A 415 -11.05 -10.67 -0.42
CA TRP A 415 -10.20 -10.03 0.57
C TRP A 415 -9.73 -8.70 0.00
N LEU A 416 -10.03 -7.60 0.70
CA LEU A 416 -9.63 -6.26 0.31
C LEU A 416 -8.50 -5.80 1.23
N CYS A 417 -7.31 -5.57 0.67
CA CYS A 417 -6.15 -5.10 1.41
C CYS A 417 -6.30 -3.62 1.76
N ALA A 418 -6.21 -3.29 3.05
CA ALA A 418 -6.36 -1.95 3.60
C ALA A 418 -5.18 -1.61 4.53
N GLU A 419 -5.10 -0.36 4.99
CA GLU A 419 -3.95 0.18 5.74
C GLU A 419 -3.46 -0.65 6.95
N LYS A 420 -4.36 -1.32 7.66
CA LYS A 420 -4.04 -2.05 8.90
C LYS A 420 -4.45 -3.53 8.88
N GLY A 421 -4.71 -4.09 7.72
CA GLY A 421 -5.18 -5.47 7.59
C GLY A 421 -6.06 -5.65 6.36
N VAL A 422 -7.04 -6.55 6.48
CA VAL A 422 -7.89 -6.93 5.34
C VAL A 422 -9.36 -6.85 5.70
N ILE A 423 -10.18 -6.48 4.73
CA ILE A 423 -11.64 -6.60 4.81
C ILE A 423 -12.03 -7.87 4.05
N LYS A 424 -12.51 -8.86 4.79
CA LYS A 424 -13.06 -10.11 4.26
C LYS A 424 -14.52 -9.88 3.90
N VAL A 425 -14.92 -10.14 2.67
CA VAL A 425 -16.31 -10.04 2.23
C VAL A 425 -16.75 -11.37 1.63
N ASN A 426 -17.82 -11.95 2.18
CA ASN A 426 -18.45 -13.13 1.60
C ASN A 426 -19.31 -12.71 0.40
N LEU A 427 -18.99 -13.21 -0.79
CA LEU A 427 -19.58 -12.80 -2.06
C LEU A 427 -21.06 -13.24 -2.20
N ARG A 428 -21.48 -14.31 -1.51
CA ARG A 428 -22.89 -14.76 -1.52
C ARG A 428 -23.79 -13.92 -0.62
N THR A 429 -23.30 -13.63 0.59
CA THR A 429 -24.11 -13.00 1.65
C THR A 429 -23.87 -11.50 1.79
N CYS A 430 -22.83 -10.96 1.15
CA CYS A 430 -22.34 -9.58 1.31
C CYS A 430 -21.93 -9.22 2.75
N LYS A 431 -21.80 -10.20 3.64
CA LYS A 431 -21.31 -9.96 5.00
C LYS A 431 -19.81 -9.66 4.94
N SER A 432 -19.41 -8.57 5.58
CA SER A 432 -18.02 -8.14 5.68
C SER A 432 -17.51 -8.16 7.12
N SER A 433 -16.23 -8.46 7.30
CA SER A 433 -15.52 -8.35 8.58
C SER A 433 -14.13 -7.78 8.36
N PHE A 434 -13.69 -6.87 9.22
CA PHE A 434 -12.31 -6.39 9.22
C PHE A 434 -11.44 -7.31 10.06
N CYS A 435 -10.35 -7.82 9.49
CA CYS A 435 -9.32 -8.56 10.19
C CYS A 435 -8.07 -7.68 10.27
N LYS A 436 -7.74 -7.26 11.49
CA LYS A 436 -6.50 -6.54 11.77
C LYS A 436 -5.35 -7.54 11.75
N PHE A 437 -4.37 -7.33 10.89
CA PHE A 437 -3.19 -8.19 10.87
C PHE A 437 -2.14 -7.68 11.86
N VAL A 438 -1.80 -8.55 12.80
CA VAL A 438 -0.84 -8.27 13.87
C VAL A 438 0.33 -9.24 13.78
N LEU A 439 1.52 -8.76 14.10
CA LEU A 439 2.70 -9.61 14.12
C LEU A 439 2.72 -10.51 15.36
N ASP A 440 3.21 -11.74 15.22
CA ASP A 440 3.55 -12.59 16.38
C ASP A 440 4.66 -11.92 17.23
N SER A 441 4.52 -11.94 18.55
CA SER A 441 5.46 -11.34 19.50
C SER A 441 6.90 -11.84 19.31
N ASN A 442 7.07 -13.09 18.87
CA ASN A 442 8.40 -13.67 18.62
C ASN A 442 9.13 -13.03 17.43
N ASN A 443 8.40 -12.41 16.51
CA ASN A 443 8.92 -11.88 15.24
C ASN A 443 9.05 -10.34 15.24
N GLU A 444 8.68 -9.66 16.32
CA GLU A 444 8.68 -8.20 16.39
C GLU A 444 10.08 -7.60 16.25
N ASN A 445 11.07 -8.18 16.93
CA ASN A 445 12.46 -7.73 16.84
C ASN A 445 13.00 -7.90 15.42
N GLU A 446 12.70 -9.02 14.77
CA GLU A 446 13.09 -9.27 13.38
C GLU A 446 12.47 -8.24 12.43
N TYR A 447 11.17 -7.96 12.58
CA TYR A 447 10.48 -6.95 11.80
C TYR A 447 11.10 -5.55 11.95
N ILE A 448 11.33 -5.11 13.19
CA ILE A 448 11.88 -3.78 13.45
C ILE A 448 13.33 -3.67 12.92
N ASN A 449 14.14 -4.72 13.10
CA ASN A 449 15.49 -4.79 12.55
C ASN A 449 15.49 -4.69 11.02
N ASN A 450 14.53 -5.33 10.35
CA ASN A 450 14.38 -5.23 8.90
C ASN A 450 13.95 -3.81 8.47
N CYS A 451 13.02 -3.16 9.19
CA CYS A 451 12.65 -1.77 8.93
C CYS A 451 13.82 -0.79 9.07
N LYS A 452 14.76 -1.03 9.99
CA LYS A 452 16.00 -0.25 10.10
C LYS A 452 16.89 -0.39 8.86
N LYS A 453 17.11 -1.62 8.38
CA LYS A 453 17.95 -1.88 7.20
C LYS A 453 17.48 -1.09 5.99
N THR A 454 16.17 -0.93 5.86
CA THR A 454 15.54 -0.41 4.66
C THR A 454 15.34 1.13 4.68
N ASP A 455 15.97 1.83 5.62
CA ASP A 455 15.91 3.30 5.80
C ASP A 455 14.46 3.84 5.87
N TYR A 456 13.52 3.02 6.35
CA TYR A 456 12.13 3.40 6.44
C TYR A 456 11.77 4.00 7.78
N PHE A 457 10.92 5.02 7.70
CA PHE A 457 10.15 5.49 8.83
C PHE A 457 9.18 4.41 9.27
N LEU A 458 9.21 4.09 10.55
CA LEU A 458 8.07 3.49 11.19
C LEU A 458 7.05 4.62 11.38
N GLY A 459 5.79 4.39 11.02
CA GLY A 459 4.70 5.26 11.45
C GLY A 459 4.11 4.72 12.75
N GLU A 460 3.52 5.59 13.56
CA GLU A 460 2.76 5.15 14.75
C GLU A 460 1.59 4.21 14.41
N ARG A 461 1.12 4.22 13.16
CA ARG A 461 0.15 3.23 12.66
C ARG A 461 0.74 1.82 12.57
N SER A 462 2.05 1.68 12.48
CA SER A 462 2.77 0.41 12.33
C SER A 462 3.31 -0.10 13.67
N ILE A 463 3.92 0.78 14.47
CA ILE A 463 4.43 0.47 15.82
C ILE A 463 4.07 1.61 16.76
N GLY A 464 3.43 1.31 17.89
CA GLY A 464 3.13 2.31 18.91
C GLY A 464 4.41 2.87 19.55
N LEU A 465 4.32 4.10 20.08
CA LEU A 465 5.44 4.80 20.74
C LEU A 465 6.09 3.95 21.85
N TYR A 466 5.28 3.31 22.70
CA TYR A 466 5.78 2.46 23.80
C TYR A 466 6.68 1.34 23.30
N LYS A 467 6.22 0.56 22.31
CA LYS A 467 7.03 -0.52 21.72
C LYS A 467 8.29 -0.03 21.05
N PHE A 468 8.24 1.13 20.41
CA PHE A 468 9.42 1.75 19.85
C PHE A 468 10.44 2.12 20.93
N ILE A 469 9.99 2.66 22.08
CA ILE A 469 10.85 2.94 23.24
C ILE A 469 11.45 1.63 23.78
N THR A 470 10.65 0.60 24.05
CA THR A 470 11.14 -0.70 24.55
C THR A 470 12.18 -1.31 23.61
N TYR A 471 11.93 -1.25 22.31
CA TYR A 471 12.89 -1.70 21.30
C TYR A 471 14.19 -0.90 21.33
N LEU A 472 14.09 0.44 21.40
CA LEU A 472 15.26 1.28 21.51
C LEU A 472 16.07 0.89 22.74
N VAL A 473 15.49 0.85 23.93
CA VAL A 473 16.19 0.47 25.18
C VAL A 473 16.94 -0.87 25.05
N ASN A 474 16.31 -1.88 24.44
CA ASN A 474 16.88 -3.23 24.30
C ASN A 474 17.91 -3.39 23.15
N SER A 475 17.98 -2.44 22.21
CA SER A 475 18.90 -2.52 21.07
C SER A 475 20.28 -1.94 21.40
N ASN A 476 21.35 -2.70 21.12
CA ASN A 476 22.75 -2.24 21.29
C ASN A 476 23.20 -1.24 20.21
N ASP A 477 22.40 -1.03 19.16
CA ASP A 477 22.79 -0.30 17.95
C ASP A 477 22.90 1.23 18.11
N CYS A 478 22.40 1.81 19.22
CA CYS A 478 22.42 3.26 19.42
C CYS A 478 23.71 3.79 20.05
N VAL A 479 24.70 2.93 20.34
CA VAL A 479 25.93 3.34 21.03
C VAL A 479 27.00 3.70 20.00
N SER A 480 26.86 4.84 19.33
CA SER A 480 27.92 5.43 18.52
C SER A 480 28.28 6.83 19.03
N GLY A 481 28.89 6.86 20.21
CA GLY A 481 29.54 8.04 20.76
C GLY A 481 30.54 7.63 21.83
N GLU A 482 31.84 7.70 21.52
CA GLU A 482 32.96 7.34 22.42
C GLU A 482 33.10 8.22 23.68
N ASN A 483 32.10 9.02 24.04
CA ASN A 483 32.13 9.82 25.27
C ASN A 483 30.71 10.06 25.79
N ARG A 484 30.17 9.15 26.62
CA ARG A 484 29.15 9.52 27.60
C ARG A 484 29.37 8.81 28.94
N TYR A 485 29.42 9.64 29.97
CA TYR A 485 29.50 9.34 31.38
C TYR A 485 28.23 8.63 31.87
N GLU A 486 28.41 7.58 32.67
CA GLU A 486 27.58 7.00 33.76
C GLU A 486 26.03 6.98 33.77
N GLU A 487 25.30 7.44 32.77
CA GLU A 487 23.83 7.26 32.70
C GLU A 487 23.42 6.45 31.47
N LYS A 488 22.85 5.26 31.72
CA LYS A 488 22.34 4.30 30.71
C LYS A 488 21.06 4.77 30.00
N GLN A 489 20.76 6.07 29.96
CA GLN A 489 19.52 6.58 29.39
C GLN A 489 19.68 6.96 27.91
N LYS A 490 18.74 6.51 27.08
CA LYS A 490 18.66 6.92 25.66
C LYS A 490 17.91 8.24 25.53
N ASN A 491 18.30 9.09 24.59
CA ASN A 491 17.64 10.37 24.32
C ASN A 491 16.75 10.26 23.07
N LEU A 492 15.45 10.53 23.16
CA LEU A 492 14.58 10.67 21.99
C LEU A 492 14.31 12.14 21.70
N TYR A 493 14.58 12.55 20.47
CA TYR A 493 14.21 13.87 19.98
C TYR A 493 12.74 13.88 19.56
N TRP A 494 11.96 14.84 20.04
CA TRP A 494 10.58 15.04 19.62
C TRP A 494 10.29 16.43 19.07
N ASN A 495 9.61 16.46 17.92
CA ASN A 495 9.25 17.69 17.21
C ASN A 495 7.82 17.63 16.63
N ILE A 496 7.15 18.79 16.66
CA ILE A 496 5.75 19.03 16.24
C ILE A 496 5.67 20.04 15.10
#